data_AF-A0A6I6L5W3-F1
#
_entry.id   AF-A0A6I6L5W3-F1
#
_cell.length_a   1.000
_cell.length_b   1.000
_cell.length_c   1.000
_cell.angle_alpha   90.00
_cell.angle_beta   90.00
_cell.angle_gamma   90.00
#
_symmetry.space_group_name_H-M   'P 1'
#
loop_
_entity.id
_entity.type
_entity.pdbx_description
1 polymer ?
#
loop_
_entity_poly.entity_id
_entity_poly.type
_entity_poly.pdbx_seq_one_letter_code
_entity_poly.pdbx_strand_id
1 'polypeptide(L)'
;MTAEFATNLSGFVQRGLGGDGTIEELKRLSGGANMESWSFDYAGQGYVLRFSPTAEMMAGRAYGHDVEAAVVRAAFASGVKAPEIVAEIIPADGLGTGYLMRRIDAEVNPSKILAAPPASLLADLARELATIHNVPRDILPALPVTSAQSLLSELKARFLSFGGDRPVMALTLRWLEEHCPTAVDPVLLHGDFRMGNIMADRDGLAVVLDWELAHVGDRHQDLAFGCINSWRFGNIDRPAFGLGPVELFWAEYEAASGTAVEADRFRWWLVYATLWWGICCLQMADIWRTGLDKGLERAVIGRRASETEVDLLMLLEKFAPVEERSRISIENFTEANRHGEPSTTEMLEALSSWIDSDVKPNAHGRDRFMASVALNALGMLRRESERPIAIQDKSLSDELLTGQKSLSTPGLLARLKQQSLYKLMVDQPKYSALAKAMEQWI
;
A
#
# COMPACT_ATOMS: atom_id res chain seq x y z
N MET A 1 20.42 -0.89 -21.56
CA MET A 1 20.95 -2.18 -21.06
C MET A 1 22.41 -2.25 -21.45
N THR A 2 23.33 -2.52 -20.52
CA THR A 2 24.76 -2.61 -20.84
C THR A 2 25.08 -3.99 -21.43
N ALA A 3 26.11 -4.07 -22.28
CA ALA A 3 26.56 -5.35 -22.85
C ALA A 3 27.03 -6.32 -21.75
N GLU A 4 27.61 -5.79 -20.68
CA GLU A 4 28.02 -6.53 -19.48
C GLU A 4 26.83 -7.19 -18.78
N PHE A 5 25.74 -6.45 -18.55
CA PHE A 5 24.52 -7.00 -17.94
C PHE A 5 23.94 -8.16 -18.76
N ALA A 6 23.84 -8.01 -20.09
CA ALA A 6 23.32 -9.07 -20.96
C ALA A 6 24.20 -10.34 -20.93
N THR A 7 25.52 -10.15 -20.83
CA THR A 7 26.49 -11.25 -20.74
C THR A 7 26.34 -11.99 -19.42
N ASN A 8 26.34 -11.26 -18.30
CA ASN A 8 26.20 -11.82 -16.95
C ASN A 8 24.84 -12.51 -16.77
N LEU A 9 23.78 -11.92 -17.32
CA LEU A 9 22.43 -12.51 -17.30
C LEU A 9 22.40 -13.84 -18.06
N SER A 10 23.01 -13.91 -19.24
CA SER A 10 23.08 -15.13 -20.02
C SER A 10 23.84 -16.24 -19.29
N GLY A 11 24.98 -15.89 -18.67
CA GLY A 11 25.76 -16.83 -17.85
C GLY A 11 24.98 -17.35 -16.64
N PHE A 12 24.28 -16.47 -15.93
CA PHE A 12 23.39 -16.85 -14.82
C PHE A 12 22.28 -17.80 -15.27
N VAL A 13 21.59 -17.48 -16.36
CA VAL A 13 20.48 -18.30 -16.89
C VAL A 13 20.97 -19.69 -17.32
N GLN A 14 22.09 -19.76 -18.04
CA GLN A 14 22.70 -21.04 -18.43
C GLN A 14 23.13 -21.88 -17.21
N ARG A 15 23.69 -21.25 -16.17
CA ARG A 15 24.05 -21.94 -14.93
C ARG A 15 22.82 -22.47 -14.18
N GLY A 16 21.77 -21.66 -14.10
CA GLY A 16 20.57 -21.97 -13.34
C GLY A 16 19.66 -23.01 -14.02
N LEU A 17 19.50 -22.90 -15.35
CA LEU A 17 18.55 -23.71 -16.12
C LEU A 17 19.22 -24.80 -16.99
N GLY A 18 20.53 -24.67 -17.25
CA GLY A 18 21.23 -25.51 -18.22
C GLY A 18 20.89 -25.16 -19.68
N GLY A 19 21.52 -25.85 -20.62
CA GLY A 19 21.27 -25.70 -22.07
C GLY A 19 22.11 -24.61 -22.75
N ASP A 20 21.97 -24.53 -24.07
CA ASP A 20 22.66 -23.60 -24.98
C ASP A 20 21.71 -22.60 -25.66
N GLY A 21 20.49 -22.46 -25.12
CA GLY A 21 19.49 -21.52 -25.62
C GLY A 21 19.91 -20.06 -25.47
N THR A 22 19.19 -19.18 -26.15
CA THR A 22 19.34 -17.72 -26.06
C THR A 22 18.19 -17.09 -25.27
N ILE A 23 18.45 -15.95 -24.64
CA ILE A 23 17.41 -15.13 -24.01
C ILE A 23 16.67 -14.36 -25.09
N GLU A 24 15.34 -14.50 -25.10
CA GLU A 24 14.43 -13.87 -26.06
C GLU A 24 13.42 -12.95 -25.34
N GLU A 25 12.85 -11.98 -26.05
CA GLU A 25 11.78 -11.10 -25.54
C GLU A 25 12.09 -10.41 -24.19
N LEU A 26 13.36 -10.11 -23.94
CA LEU A 26 13.80 -9.49 -22.68
C LEU A 26 13.21 -8.08 -22.53
N LYS A 27 12.30 -7.95 -21.57
CA LYS A 27 11.59 -6.70 -21.27
C LYS A 27 11.62 -6.39 -19.79
N ARG A 28 11.79 -5.12 -19.46
CA ARG A 28 11.59 -4.64 -18.09
C ARG A 28 10.09 -4.56 -17.80
N LEU A 29 9.66 -5.14 -16.69
CA LEU A 29 8.30 -5.01 -16.21
C LEU A 29 8.14 -3.67 -15.48
N SER A 30 7.08 -2.93 -15.81
CA SER A 30 6.65 -1.75 -15.07
C SER A 30 5.67 -2.19 -13.98
N GLY A 31 6.01 -2.07 -12.69
CA GLY A 31 5.08 -2.50 -11.64
C GLY A 31 5.55 -2.50 -10.19
N GLY A 32 6.84 -2.35 -9.89
CA GLY A 32 7.35 -2.28 -8.50
C GLY A 32 7.78 -0.86 -8.12
N ALA A 33 7.42 -0.40 -6.92
CA ALA A 33 7.84 0.92 -6.42
C ALA A 33 9.34 0.98 -6.10
N ASN A 34 9.97 -0.17 -5.80
CA ASN A 34 11.33 -0.23 -5.27
C ASN A 34 12.27 -1.22 -6.00
N MET A 35 11.80 -1.95 -7.03
CA MET A 35 12.58 -3.08 -7.60
C MET A 35 12.54 -3.19 -9.12
N GLU A 36 13.60 -3.78 -9.68
CA GLU A 36 13.68 -4.14 -11.10
C GLU A 36 13.25 -5.59 -11.30
N SER A 37 12.14 -5.77 -12.03
CA SER A 37 11.74 -7.09 -12.53
C SER A 37 11.88 -7.13 -14.03
N TRP A 38 12.49 -8.20 -14.54
CA TRP A 38 12.69 -8.42 -15.96
C TRP A 38 12.00 -9.71 -16.37
N SER A 39 11.29 -9.69 -17.49
CA SER A 39 10.69 -10.89 -18.07
C SER A 39 11.36 -11.22 -19.38
N PHE A 40 11.54 -12.51 -19.64
CA PHE A 40 12.14 -13.02 -20.86
C PHE A 40 11.72 -14.47 -21.11
N ASP A 41 12.03 -14.96 -22.30
CA ASP A 41 11.86 -16.35 -22.68
C ASP A 41 13.24 -17.02 -22.81
N TYR A 42 13.33 -18.28 -22.40
CA TYR A 42 14.53 -19.11 -22.53
C TYR A 42 14.12 -20.56 -22.83
N ALA A 43 14.67 -21.13 -23.90
CA ALA A 43 14.35 -22.49 -24.35
C ALA A 43 12.83 -22.76 -24.48
N GLY A 44 12.06 -21.77 -24.95
CA GLY A 44 10.61 -21.87 -25.16
C GLY A 44 9.76 -21.78 -23.87
N GLN A 45 10.36 -21.39 -22.75
CA GLN A 45 9.66 -21.18 -21.47
C GLN A 45 9.82 -19.73 -20.99
N GLY A 46 8.80 -19.19 -20.32
CA GLY A 46 8.81 -17.83 -19.80
C GLY A 46 9.35 -17.74 -18.38
N TYR A 47 10.16 -16.71 -18.10
CA TYR A 47 10.74 -16.44 -16.79
C TYR A 47 10.59 -14.98 -16.37
N VAL A 48 10.70 -14.77 -15.06
CA VAL A 48 10.83 -13.45 -14.44
C VAL A 48 12.04 -13.45 -13.52
N LEU A 49 12.94 -12.50 -13.71
CA LEU A 49 14.05 -12.20 -12.83
C LEU A 49 13.64 -11.09 -11.87
N ARG A 50 13.71 -11.37 -10.57
CA ARG A 50 13.62 -10.36 -9.50
C ARG A 50 15.03 -10.04 -9.03
N PHE A 51 15.42 -8.76 -9.07
CA PHE A 51 16.83 -8.40 -9.01
C PHE A 51 17.10 -7.00 -8.45
N SER A 52 18.21 -6.87 -7.70
CA SER A 52 18.83 -5.61 -7.31
C SER A 52 20.32 -5.59 -7.68
N PRO A 53 20.80 -4.57 -8.42
CA PRO A 53 22.18 -4.49 -8.89
C PRO A 53 23.19 -4.20 -7.80
N THR A 54 22.78 -3.57 -6.69
CA THR A 54 23.70 -3.27 -5.57
C THR A 54 23.09 -3.60 -4.22
N ALA A 55 23.94 -3.84 -3.22
CA ALA A 55 23.53 -4.13 -1.86
C ALA A 55 22.93 -2.90 -1.16
N GLU A 56 23.33 -1.68 -1.55
CA GLU A 56 22.78 -0.43 -1.01
C GLU A 56 21.30 -0.27 -1.36
N MET A 57 20.85 -0.78 -2.51
CA MET A 57 19.43 -0.79 -2.88
C MET A 57 18.58 -1.71 -2.00
N MET A 58 19.22 -2.57 -1.21
CA MET A 58 18.58 -3.45 -0.23
C MET A 58 18.64 -2.89 1.20
N ALA A 59 19.29 -1.74 1.40
CA ALA A 59 19.43 -1.12 2.71
C ALA A 59 18.05 -0.75 3.30
N GLY A 60 17.83 -1.12 4.57
CA GLY A 60 16.57 -0.86 5.28
C GLY A 60 15.50 -1.95 5.10
N ARG A 61 15.73 -2.99 4.29
CA ARG A 61 14.87 -4.18 4.27
C ARG A 61 15.14 -5.06 5.49
N ALA A 62 14.11 -5.77 5.94
CA ALA A 62 14.22 -6.71 7.04
C ALA A 62 15.13 -7.90 6.70
N TYR A 63 15.17 -8.29 5.42
CA TYR A 63 16.00 -9.36 4.90
C TYR A 63 16.25 -9.21 3.39
N GLY A 64 17.23 -9.96 2.88
CA GLY A 64 17.65 -9.97 1.48
C GLY A 64 16.90 -10.95 0.59
N HIS A 65 17.27 -11.00 -0.69
CA HIS A 65 16.65 -11.88 -1.68
C HIS A 65 16.84 -13.38 -1.40
N ASP A 66 17.88 -13.76 -0.66
CA ASP A 66 18.15 -15.11 -0.21
C ASP A 66 17.05 -15.61 0.77
N VAL A 67 16.73 -14.80 1.78
CA VAL A 67 15.66 -15.10 2.72
C VAL A 67 14.30 -15.04 2.02
N GLU A 68 14.08 -14.05 1.17
CA GLU A 68 12.85 -13.94 0.38
C GLU A 68 12.63 -15.19 -0.50
N ALA A 69 13.67 -15.64 -1.21
CA ALA A 69 13.60 -16.84 -2.03
C ALA A 69 13.31 -18.08 -1.17
N ALA A 70 13.93 -18.21 0.00
CA ALA A 70 13.67 -19.31 0.92
C ALA A 70 12.21 -19.33 1.42
N VAL A 71 11.61 -18.17 1.73
CA VAL A 71 10.18 -18.07 2.09
C VAL A 71 9.29 -18.51 0.94
N VAL A 72 9.53 -17.98 -0.27
CA VAL A 72 8.72 -18.30 -1.46
C VAL A 72 8.80 -19.80 -1.78
N ARG A 73 9.99 -20.41 -1.69
CA ARG A 73 10.16 -21.86 -1.85
C ARG A 73 9.39 -22.66 -0.82
N ALA A 74 9.45 -22.28 0.46
CA ALA A 74 8.72 -22.95 1.53
C ALA A 74 7.19 -22.83 1.36
N ALA A 75 6.71 -21.65 0.97
CA ALA A 75 5.31 -21.41 0.65
C ALA A 75 4.85 -22.26 -0.54
N PHE A 76 5.58 -22.24 -1.65
CA PHE A 76 5.30 -23.06 -2.84
C PHE A 76 5.25 -24.56 -2.51
N ALA A 77 6.24 -25.05 -1.75
CA ALA A 77 6.29 -26.46 -1.32
C ALA A 77 5.12 -26.85 -0.40
N SER A 78 4.50 -25.88 0.26
CA SER A 78 3.32 -26.07 1.13
C SER A 78 1.99 -25.92 0.39
N GLY A 79 2.02 -25.75 -0.94
CA GLY A 79 0.82 -25.63 -1.77
C GLY A 79 0.26 -24.22 -1.91
N VAL A 80 0.96 -23.21 -1.40
CA VAL A 80 0.63 -21.80 -1.69
C VAL A 80 0.85 -21.54 -3.18
N LYS A 81 -0.04 -20.77 -3.81
CA LYS A 81 0.12 -20.21 -5.16
C LYS A 81 1.18 -19.11 -5.18
N ALA A 82 2.40 -19.47 -4.80
CA ALA A 82 3.60 -18.66 -4.92
C ALA A 82 4.32 -18.98 -6.24
N PRO A 83 5.21 -18.11 -6.74
CA PRO A 83 5.98 -18.42 -7.94
C PRO A 83 7.03 -19.53 -7.69
N GLU A 84 7.22 -20.41 -8.68
CA GLU A 84 8.27 -21.44 -8.62
C GLU A 84 9.64 -20.80 -8.87
N ILE A 85 10.49 -20.75 -7.83
CA ILE A 85 11.87 -20.26 -7.95
C ILE A 85 12.77 -21.36 -8.52
N VAL A 86 13.40 -21.07 -9.65
CA VAL A 86 14.22 -22.02 -10.43
C VAL A 86 15.71 -21.76 -10.29
N ALA A 87 16.15 -20.54 -9.97
CA ALA A 87 17.57 -20.23 -9.76
C ALA A 87 17.76 -19.00 -8.85
N GLU A 88 18.93 -18.89 -8.21
CA GLU A 88 19.32 -17.74 -7.37
C GLU A 88 20.66 -17.19 -7.83
N ILE A 89 20.80 -15.86 -7.83
CA ILE A 89 22.05 -15.18 -8.17
C ILE A 89 23.06 -15.45 -7.07
N ILE A 90 24.26 -15.88 -7.47
CA ILE A 90 25.42 -16.05 -6.59
C ILE A 90 26.46 -14.97 -6.90
N PRO A 91 27.41 -14.68 -5.98
CA PRO A 91 28.43 -13.66 -6.21
C PRO A 91 29.22 -13.82 -7.51
N ALA A 92 29.43 -15.06 -7.96
CA ALA A 92 30.15 -15.37 -9.20
C ALA A 92 29.43 -14.96 -10.48
N ASP A 93 28.11 -14.70 -10.45
CA ASP A 93 27.36 -14.27 -11.63
C ASP A 93 27.60 -12.80 -11.98
N GLY A 94 28.16 -11.99 -11.05
CA GLY A 94 28.46 -10.58 -11.31
C GLY A 94 27.21 -9.71 -11.59
N LEU A 95 26.03 -10.15 -11.16
CA LEU A 95 24.78 -9.41 -11.36
C LEU A 95 24.43 -8.54 -10.16
N GLY A 96 24.63 -9.03 -8.93
CA GLY A 96 24.12 -8.41 -7.71
C GLY A 96 23.43 -9.45 -6.85
N THR A 97 22.19 -9.18 -6.40
CA THR A 97 21.38 -10.17 -5.67
C THR A 97 20.01 -10.33 -6.33
N GLY A 98 19.43 -11.51 -6.25
CA GLY A 98 18.12 -11.78 -6.85
C GLY A 98 17.90 -13.25 -7.13
N TYR A 99 16.75 -13.56 -7.70
CA TYR A 99 16.34 -14.91 -8.04
C TYR A 99 15.46 -14.94 -9.29
N LEU A 100 15.47 -16.09 -9.96
CA LEU A 100 14.71 -16.38 -11.17
C LEU A 100 13.52 -17.27 -10.82
N MET A 101 12.37 -16.92 -11.35
CA MET A 101 11.13 -17.69 -11.19
C MET A 101 10.46 -17.94 -12.53
N ARG A 102 9.62 -18.99 -12.60
CA ARG A 102 8.76 -19.22 -13.76
C ARG A 102 7.77 -18.08 -13.93
N ARG A 103 7.56 -17.65 -15.18
CA ARG A 103 6.53 -16.66 -15.50
C ARG A 103 5.16 -17.30 -15.45
N ILE A 104 4.23 -16.60 -14.81
CA ILE A 104 2.82 -16.95 -14.77
C ILE A 104 2.09 -15.91 -15.62
N ASP A 105 1.31 -16.37 -16.59
CA ASP A 105 0.58 -15.49 -17.50
C ASP A 105 -0.87 -15.31 -17.00
N ALA A 106 -1.12 -14.20 -16.29
CA ALA A 106 -2.42 -13.81 -15.77
C ALA A 106 -2.54 -12.27 -15.69
N GLU A 107 -3.75 -11.74 -15.47
CA GLU A 107 -3.95 -10.30 -15.31
C GLU A 107 -3.40 -9.85 -13.95
N VAL A 108 -2.63 -8.76 -13.94
CA VAL A 108 -1.97 -8.21 -12.74
C VAL A 108 -2.50 -6.83 -12.37
N ASN A 109 -3.21 -6.16 -13.28
CA ASN A 109 -3.75 -4.82 -13.03
C ASN A 109 -5.01 -4.92 -12.13
N PRO A 110 -4.98 -4.37 -10.91
CA PRO A 110 -6.09 -4.49 -9.97
C PRO A 110 -7.40 -3.91 -10.51
N SER A 111 -7.34 -2.78 -11.23
CA SER A 111 -8.52 -2.15 -11.80
C SER A 111 -9.19 -3.01 -12.86
N LYS A 112 -8.41 -3.79 -13.62
CA LYS A 112 -8.95 -4.74 -14.61
C LYS A 112 -9.53 -5.98 -13.94
N ILE A 113 -8.82 -6.54 -12.95
CA ILE A 113 -9.33 -7.68 -12.16
C ILE A 113 -10.66 -7.30 -11.51
N LEU A 114 -10.74 -6.13 -10.86
CA LEU A 114 -11.94 -5.69 -10.14
C LEU A 114 -13.09 -5.27 -11.06
N ALA A 115 -12.81 -4.90 -12.32
CA ALA A 115 -13.86 -4.61 -13.30
C ALA A 115 -14.60 -5.87 -13.77
N ALA A 116 -13.91 -7.02 -13.79
CA ALA A 116 -14.48 -8.31 -14.17
C ALA A 116 -13.87 -9.45 -13.32
N PRO A 117 -14.14 -9.48 -12.00
CA PRO A 117 -13.49 -10.43 -11.11
C PRO A 117 -14.02 -11.85 -11.38
N PRO A 118 -13.14 -12.87 -11.38
CA PRO A 118 -13.57 -14.27 -11.36
C PRO A 118 -14.50 -14.52 -10.17
N ALA A 119 -15.57 -15.29 -10.37
CA ALA A 119 -16.59 -15.50 -9.34
C ALA A 119 -16.02 -16.13 -8.06
N SER A 120 -14.98 -16.95 -8.18
CA SER A 120 -14.30 -17.60 -7.05
C SER A 120 -13.32 -16.70 -6.31
N LEU A 121 -12.92 -15.55 -6.88
CA LEU A 121 -11.70 -14.85 -6.47
C LEU A 121 -11.70 -14.50 -4.97
N LEU A 122 -12.81 -14.00 -4.42
CA LEU A 122 -12.88 -13.67 -2.99
C LEU A 122 -12.64 -14.90 -2.09
N ALA A 123 -13.25 -16.04 -2.43
CA ALA A 123 -13.05 -17.30 -1.74
C ALA A 123 -11.63 -17.83 -1.95
N ASP A 124 -11.07 -17.67 -3.14
CA ASP A 124 -9.68 -18.03 -3.43
C ASP A 124 -8.71 -17.25 -2.55
N LEU A 125 -8.90 -15.93 -2.39
CA LEU A 125 -8.05 -15.11 -1.52
C LEU A 125 -8.11 -15.58 -0.06
N ALA A 126 -9.29 -15.93 0.44
CA ALA A 126 -9.48 -16.44 1.79
C ALA A 126 -8.79 -17.80 2.00
N ARG A 127 -8.98 -18.73 1.06
CA ARG A 127 -8.34 -20.05 1.07
C ARG A 127 -6.83 -19.97 0.94
N GLU A 128 -6.34 -19.03 0.14
CA GLU A 128 -4.91 -18.81 -0.03
C GLU A 128 -4.28 -18.33 1.27
N LEU A 129 -4.87 -17.31 1.93
CA LEU A 129 -4.38 -16.88 3.25
C LEU A 129 -4.42 -18.00 4.28
N ALA A 130 -5.45 -18.85 4.28
CA ALA A 130 -5.48 -20.03 5.14
C ALA A 130 -4.31 -20.99 4.85
N THR A 131 -3.96 -21.17 3.57
CA THR A 131 -2.81 -22.00 3.15
C THR A 131 -1.50 -21.37 3.59
N ILE A 132 -1.32 -20.06 3.42
CA ILE A 132 -0.15 -19.30 3.87
C ILE A 132 0.02 -19.42 5.39
N HIS A 133 -1.05 -19.20 6.14
CA HIS A 133 -1.02 -19.25 7.61
C HIS A 133 -0.79 -20.66 8.17
N ASN A 134 -0.97 -21.71 7.35
CA ASN A 134 -0.71 -23.10 7.71
C ASN A 134 0.68 -23.60 7.29
N VAL A 135 1.50 -22.77 6.63
CA VAL A 135 2.89 -23.13 6.31
C VAL A 135 3.66 -23.46 7.61
N PRO A 136 4.26 -24.65 7.73
CA PRO A 136 4.98 -25.04 8.93
C PRO A 136 6.17 -24.10 9.23
N ARG A 137 6.31 -23.68 10.49
CA ARG A 137 7.34 -22.71 10.87
C ARG A 137 8.76 -23.26 10.87
N ASP A 138 8.92 -24.57 10.97
CA ASP A 138 10.20 -25.28 11.01
C ASP A 138 10.88 -25.37 9.64
N ILE A 139 10.13 -25.20 8.55
CA ILE A 139 10.67 -25.15 7.18
C ILE A 139 10.97 -23.71 6.72
N LEU A 140 10.62 -22.70 7.50
CA LEU A 140 10.85 -21.30 7.16
C LEU A 140 12.28 -20.86 7.52
N PRO A 141 12.86 -19.91 6.76
CA PRO A 141 14.09 -19.25 7.18
C PRO A 141 13.85 -18.42 8.46
N ALA A 142 14.92 -17.88 9.03
CA ALA A 142 14.80 -16.92 10.13
C ALA A 142 14.07 -15.65 9.66
N LEU A 143 12.83 -15.47 10.12
CA LEU A 143 12.00 -14.32 9.80
C LEU A 143 11.81 -13.41 11.02
N PRO A 144 11.54 -12.11 10.79
CA PRO A 144 11.09 -11.23 11.85
C PRO A 144 9.85 -11.82 12.53
N VAL A 145 9.82 -11.80 13.87
CA VAL A 145 8.66 -12.21 14.66
C VAL A 145 8.08 -10.95 15.29
N THR A 146 6.81 -10.70 15.03
CA THR A 146 6.13 -9.46 15.45
C THR A 146 4.95 -9.76 16.35
N SER A 147 4.56 -8.74 17.11
CA SER A 147 3.32 -8.71 17.89
C SER A 147 2.59 -7.39 17.64
N ALA A 148 1.29 -7.34 17.93
CA ALA A 148 0.53 -6.10 17.88
C ALA A 148 1.20 -4.98 18.69
N GLN A 149 1.72 -5.30 19.87
CA GLN A 149 2.40 -4.34 20.75
C GLN A 149 3.72 -3.82 20.16
N SER A 150 4.56 -4.70 19.61
CA SER A 150 5.84 -4.28 19.03
C SER A 150 5.64 -3.42 17.79
N LEU A 151 4.69 -3.82 16.92
CA LEU A 151 4.35 -3.10 15.70
C LEU A 151 3.68 -1.75 15.97
N LEU A 152 2.82 -1.67 16.99
CA LEU A 152 2.24 -0.39 17.42
C LEU A 152 3.31 0.54 17.98
N SER A 153 4.24 0.01 18.77
CA SER A 153 5.33 0.80 19.37
C SER A 153 6.24 1.39 18.29
N GLU A 154 6.62 0.59 17.29
CA GLU A 154 7.39 1.05 16.14
C GLU A 154 6.62 2.10 15.33
N LEU A 155 5.33 1.86 15.08
CA LEU A 155 4.49 2.77 14.32
C LEU A 155 4.36 4.13 15.01
N LYS A 156 4.19 4.13 16.34
CA LYS A 156 4.19 5.35 17.16
C LYS A 156 5.52 6.09 17.09
N ALA A 157 6.64 5.39 17.15
CA ALA A 157 7.97 6.00 17.03
C ALA A 157 8.14 6.69 15.66
N ARG A 158 7.73 6.02 14.56
CA ARG A 158 7.72 6.59 13.21
C ARG A 158 6.82 7.82 13.09
N PHE A 159 5.62 7.77 13.66
CA PHE A 159 4.72 8.94 13.70
C PHE A 159 5.39 10.16 14.36
N LEU A 160 6.03 9.95 15.51
CA LEU A 160 6.75 11.00 16.23
C LEU A 160 7.95 11.54 15.46
N SER A 161 8.72 10.67 14.77
CA SER A 161 9.86 11.10 13.96
C SER A 161 9.44 11.94 12.74
N PHE A 162 8.22 11.77 12.24
CA PHE A 162 7.66 12.55 11.13
C PHE A 162 6.86 13.78 11.58
N GLY A 163 7.08 14.25 12.81
CA GLY A 163 6.53 15.49 13.35
C GLY A 163 5.51 15.27 14.47
N GLY A 164 4.83 14.13 14.50
CA GLY A 164 3.84 13.81 15.54
C GLY A 164 2.69 14.81 15.63
N ASP A 165 2.32 15.45 14.51
CA ASP A 165 1.50 16.66 14.46
C ASP A 165 0.14 16.47 13.76
N ARG A 166 -0.27 15.21 13.54
CA ARG A 166 -1.54 14.85 12.90
C ARG A 166 -2.54 14.36 13.96
N PRO A 167 -3.56 15.16 14.34
CA PRO A 167 -4.49 14.80 15.40
C PRO A 167 -5.24 13.50 15.18
N VAL A 168 -5.70 13.21 13.96
CA VAL A 168 -6.43 11.96 13.66
C VAL A 168 -5.53 10.74 13.83
N MET A 169 -4.26 10.83 13.42
CA MET A 169 -3.29 9.74 13.60
C MET A 169 -2.93 9.56 15.08
N ALA A 170 -2.77 10.67 15.83
CA ALA A 170 -2.55 10.64 17.27
C ALA A 170 -3.73 10.01 18.04
N LEU A 171 -4.97 10.39 17.70
CA LEU A 171 -6.19 9.78 18.23
C LEU A 171 -6.23 8.29 17.92
N THR A 172 -5.88 7.90 16.70
CA THR A 172 -5.87 6.50 16.27
C THR A 172 -4.82 5.68 17.01
N LEU A 173 -3.59 6.21 17.18
CA LEU A 173 -2.56 5.56 17.99
C LEU A 173 -3.05 5.31 19.41
N ARG A 174 -3.69 6.32 20.03
CA ARG A 174 -4.26 6.17 21.37
C ARG A 174 -5.33 5.09 21.42
N TRP A 175 -6.25 5.06 20.45
CA TRP A 175 -7.27 4.02 20.36
C TRP A 175 -6.64 2.62 20.19
N LEU A 176 -5.62 2.48 19.35
CA LEU A 176 -4.91 1.22 19.15
C LEU A 176 -4.20 0.75 20.43
N GLU A 177 -3.63 1.66 21.23
CA GLU A 177 -3.03 1.33 22.52
C GLU A 177 -4.05 0.80 23.53
N GLU A 178 -5.22 1.44 23.61
CA GLU A 178 -6.31 1.06 24.53
C GLU A 178 -6.98 -0.26 24.16
N HIS A 179 -6.93 -0.64 22.88
CA HIS A 179 -7.60 -1.83 22.35
C HIS A 179 -6.61 -2.89 21.84
N CYS A 180 -5.33 -2.79 22.21
CA CYS A 180 -4.28 -3.68 21.73
C CYS A 180 -4.63 -5.15 22.04
N PRO A 181 -4.72 -6.03 21.02
CA PRO A 181 -5.15 -7.39 21.23
C PRO A 181 -4.07 -8.21 21.94
N THR A 182 -4.49 -9.26 22.65
CA THR A 182 -3.57 -10.20 23.32
C THR A 182 -2.74 -10.96 22.29
N ALA A 183 -1.56 -11.44 22.70
CA ALA A 183 -0.72 -12.27 21.84
C ALA A 183 -1.43 -13.58 21.44
N VAL A 184 -1.13 -14.06 20.23
CA VAL A 184 -1.63 -15.32 19.66
C VAL A 184 -0.46 -16.16 19.18
N ASP A 185 -0.70 -17.44 18.91
CA ASP A 185 0.27 -18.29 18.22
C ASP A 185 0.52 -17.73 16.81
N PRO A 186 1.73 -17.22 16.54
CA PRO A 186 1.97 -16.48 15.32
C PRO A 186 2.22 -17.43 14.16
N VAL A 187 1.78 -17.02 12.97
CA VAL A 187 1.85 -17.77 11.71
C VAL A 187 2.70 -17.01 10.69
N LEU A 188 3.10 -17.67 9.61
CA LEU A 188 3.65 -16.95 8.45
C LEU A 188 2.60 -15.96 7.94
N LEU A 189 3.00 -14.72 7.75
CA LEU A 189 2.25 -13.68 7.09
C LEU A 189 2.98 -13.32 5.79
N HIS A 190 2.21 -13.07 4.74
CA HIS A 190 2.68 -12.45 3.52
C HIS A 190 3.12 -10.99 3.78
N GLY A 191 2.39 -10.26 4.63
CA GLY A 191 2.70 -8.89 5.04
C GLY A 191 2.29 -7.80 4.04
N ASP A 192 2.15 -8.12 2.76
CA ASP A 192 1.61 -7.22 1.72
C ASP A 192 0.50 -7.88 0.88
N PHE A 193 -0.39 -8.66 1.52
CA PHE A 193 -1.45 -9.40 0.81
C PHE A 193 -2.58 -8.47 0.38
N ARG A 194 -2.53 -7.95 -0.85
CA ARG A 194 -3.48 -6.99 -1.43
C ARG A 194 -3.62 -7.18 -2.93
N MET A 195 -4.68 -6.61 -3.52
CA MET A 195 -4.99 -6.74 -4.96
C MET A 195 -3.82 -6.37 -5.89
N GLY A 196 -2.93 -5.45 -5.49
CA GLY A 196 -1.77 -5.07 -6.30
C GLY A 196 -0.66 -6.11 -6.38
N ASN A 197 -0.72 -7.16 -5.55
CA ASN A 197 0.24 -8.27 -5.50
C ASN A 197 -0.42 -9.61 -5.85
N ILE A 198 -1.58 -9.55 -6.49
CA ILE A 198 -2.37 -10.71 -6.89
C ILE A 198 -2.45 -10.72 -8.42
N MET A 199 -2.19 -11.88 -9.02
CA MET A 199 -2.56 -12.12 -10.40
C MET A 199 -3.77 -13.05 -10.45
N ALA A 200 -4.71 -12.76 -11.33
CA ALA A 200 -5.92 -13.56 -11.50
C ALA A 200 -6.18 -13.82 -12.98
N ASP A 201 -6.75 -14.99 -13.27
CA ASP A 201 -7.23 -15.37 -14.59
C ASP A 201 -8.70 -15.77 -14.49
N ARG A 202 -9.28 -16.30 -15.57
CA ARG A 202 -10.70 -16.71 -15.61
C ARG A 202 -11.07 -17.79 -14.58
N ASP A 203 -10.09 -18.58 -14.14
CA ASP A 203 -10.26 -19.74 -13.27
C ASP A 203 -10.05 -19.36 -11.79
N GLY A 204 -9.63 -18.13 -11.50
CA GLY A 204 -9.56 -17.56 -10.15
C GLY A 204 -8.22 -16.90 -9.84
N LEU A 205 -7.78 -17.04 -8.59
CA LEU A 205 -6.43 -16.63 -8.18
C LEU A 205 -5.37 -17.46 -8.91
N ALA A 206 -4.42 -16.81 -9.59
CA ALA A 206 -3.33 -17.48 -10.28
C ALA A 206 -2.05 -17.52 -9.44
N VAL A 207 -1.63 -16.38 -8.87
CA VAL A 207 -0.42 -16.30 -8.03
C VAL A 207 -0.44 -15.10 -7.07
N VAL A 208 0.18 -15.29 -5.91
CA VAL A 208 0.52 -14.26 -4.93
C VAL A 208 1.98 -13.85 -5.09
N LEU A 209 2.19 -12.57 -5.35
CA LEU A 209 3.49 -11.96 -5.62
C LEU A 209 4.02 -11.20 -4.40
N ASP A 210 5.30 -10.88 -4.44
CA ASP A 210 5.93 -9.87 -3.58
C ASP A 210 5.99 -10.19 -2.08
N TRP A 211 6.82 -11.18 -1.76
CA TRP A 211 7.02 -11.71 -0.40
C TRP A 211 8.09 -10.93 0.40
N GLU A 212 8.34 -9.67 0.07
CA GLU A 212 9.42 -8.89 0.69
C GLU A 212 9.13 -8.43 2.12
N LEU A 213 7.86 -8.42 2.51
CA LEU A 213 7.39 -8.05 3.85
C LEU A 213 6.94 -9.26 4.67
N ALA A 214 7.23 -10.48 4.23
CA ALA A 214 6.84 -11.69 4.93
C ALA A 214 7.49 -11.77 6.31
N HIS A 215 6.70 -12.14 7.31
CA HIS A 215 7.15 -12.22 8.70
C HIS A 215 6.25 -13.16 9.49
N VAL A 216 6.56 -13.39 10.75
CA VAL A 216 5.75 -14.25 11.63
C VAL A 216 4.97 -13.39 12.60
N GLY A 217 3.63 -13.47 12.58
CA GLY A 217 2.76 -12.57 13.35
C GLY A 217 1.31 -13.04 13.48
N ASP A 218 0.43 -12.10 13.82
CA ASP A 218 -1.02 -12.35 13.97
C ASP A 218 -1.69 -12.42 12.59
N ARG A 219 -2.33 -13.56 12.28
CA ARG A 219 -3.11 -13.80 11.04
C ARG A 219 -4.09 -12.67 10.67
N HIS A 220 -4.63 -11.97 11.66
CA HIS A 220 -5.60 -10.90 11.42
C HIS A 220 -4.97 -9.69 10.73
N GLN A 221 -3.65 -9.53 10.82
CA GLN A 221 -2.92 -8.51 10.08
C GLN A 221 -3.10 -8.70 8.57
N ASP A 222 -2.82 -9.89 8.05
CA ASP A 222 -2.97 -10.20 6.62
C ASP A 222 -4.44 -10.19 6.18
N LEU A 223 -5.35 -10.72 7.01
CA LEU A 223 -6.79 -10.69 6.73
C LEU A 223 -7.30 -9.25 6.56
N ALA A 224 -6.83 -8.32 7.39
CA ALA A 224 -7.30 -6.94 7.37
C ALA A 224 -6.58 -6.09 6.32
N PHE A 225 -5.33 -6.41 5.97
CA PHE A 225 -4.48 -5.54 5.17
C PHE A 225 -5.10 -5.21 3.81
N GLY A 226 -5.48 -6.22 3.03
CA GLY A 226 -6.16 -6.04 1.74
C GLY A 226 -7.56 -5.42 1.82
N CYS A 227 -8.11 -5.26 3.03
CA CYS A 227 -9.43 -4.67 3.26
C CYS A 227 -9.38 -3.15 3.54
N ILE A 228 -8.20 -2.52 3.66
CA ILE A 228 -8.13 -1.05 3.76
C ILE A 228 -8.61 -0.39 2.46
N ASN A 229 -9.18 0.82 2.56
CA ASN A 229 -9.84 1.46 1.41
C ASN A 229 -8.87 1.77 0.25
N SER A 230 -7.62 2.10 0.56
CA SER A 230 -6.58 2.37 -0.44
C SER A 230 -6.31 1.18 -1.37
N TRP A 231 -6.60 -0.06 -0.95
CA TRP A 231 -6.38 -1.29 -1.74
C TRP A 231 -7.62 -1.82 -2.45
N ARG A 232 -8.77 -1.13 -2.33
CA ARG A 232 -10.04 -1.51 -2.99
C ARG A 232 -10.26 -0.84 -4.34
N PHE A 233 -9.33 0.03 -4.76
CA PHE A 233 -9.34 0.73 -6.05
C PHE A 233 -10.68 1.43 -6.35
N GLY A 234 -11.25 2.07 -5.32
CA GLY A 234 -12.49 2.83 -5.44
C GLY A 234 -13.78 2.05 -5.11
N ASN A 235 -13.72 0.72 -4.98
CA ASN A 235 -14.87 -0.11 -4.62
C ASN A 235 -15.17 -0.07 -3.11
N ILE A 236 -15.54 1.11 -2.60
CA ILE A 236 -15.72 1.33 -1.15
C ILE A 236 -16.81 0.44 -0.53
N ASP A 237 -17.89 0.16 -1.26
CA ASP A 237 -19.01 -0.68 -0.81
C ASP A 237 -18.69 -2.19 -0.81
N ARG A 238 -17.48 -2.58 -1.23
CA ARG A 238 -17.00 -3.96 -1.24
C ARG A 238 -15.76 -4.08 -0.33
N PRO A 239 -15.97 -4.14 1.01
CA PRO A 239 -14.90 -3.94 1.98
C PRO A 239 -13.80 -5.01 1.95
N ALA A 240 -14.08 -6.24 1.50
CA ALA A 240 -13.05 -7.26 1.31
C ALA A 240 -12.41 -7.13 -0.08
N PHE A 241 -11.20 -6.57 -0.14
CA PHE A 241 -10.38 -6.43 -1.36
C PHE A 241 -11.02 -5.69 -2.54
N GLY A 242 -12.19 -5.04 -2.35
CA GLY A 242 -12.98 -4.48 -3.45
C GLY A 242 -13.87 -5.51 -4.16
N LEU A 243 -13.99 -6.73 -3.62
CA LEU A 243 -14.70 -7.87 -4.23
C LEU A 243 -16.05 -8.15 -3.59
N GLY A 244 -16.18 -8.05 -2.27
CA GLY A 244 -17.42 -8.37 -1.57
C GLY A 244 -17.45 -7.97 -0.09
N PRO A 245 -18.47 -8.42 0.66
CA PRO A 245 -18.57 -8.21 2.10
C PRO A 245 -17.49 -9.00 2.86
N VAL A 246 -17.06 -8.47 4.01
CA VAL A 246 -16.00 -9.09 4.83
C VAL A 246 -16.46 -10.38 5.49
N GLU A 247 -17.76 -10.53 5.75
CA GLU A 247 -18.34 -11.70 6.38
C GLU A 247 -18.25 -12.94 5.49
N LEU A 248 -18.40 -12.79 4.17
CA LEU A 248 -18.18 -13.89 3.22
C LEU A 248 -16.70 -14.27 3.15
N PHE A 249 -15.81 -13.29 3.16
CA PHE A 249 -14.36 -13.52 3.18
C PHE A 249 -13.93 -14.26 4.46
N TRP A 250 -14.44 -13.85 5.62
CA TRP A 250 -14.17 -14.54 6.88
C TRP A 250 -14.69 -15.98 6.84
N ALA A 251 -15.94 -16.20 6.42
CA ALA A 251 -16.51 -17.56 6.38
C ALA A 251 -15.67 -18.53 5.53
N GLU A 252 -15.19 -18.09 4.37
CA GLU A 252 -14.30 -18.90 3.51
C GLU A 252 -12.95 -19.18 4.17
N TYR A 253 -12.38 -18.19 4.86
CA TYR A 253 -11.12 -18.35 5.59
C TYR A 253 -11.28 -19.31 6.77
N GLU A 254 -12.35 -19.17 7.56
CA GLU A 254 -12.66 -20.03 8.71
C GLU A 254 -12.86 -21.48 8.26
N ALA A 255 -13.61 -21.69 7.17
CA ALA A 255 -13.84 -23.01 6.60
C ALA A 255 -12.54 -23.69 6.14
N ALA A 256 -11.61 -22.92 5.54
CA ALA A 256 -10.36 -23.44 5.02
C ALA A 256 -9.27 -23.63 6.10
N SER A 257 -9.20 -22.72 7.07
CA SER A 257 -8.18 -22.74 8.13
C SER A 257 -8.58 -23.52 9.38
N GLY A 258 -9.88 -23.78 9.57
CA GLY A 258 -10.42 -24.31 10.82
C GLY A 258 -10.30 -23.34 12.00
N THR A 259 -9.97 -22.07 11.76
CA THR A 259 -9.80 -21.05 12.80
C THR A 259 -10.80 -19.91 12.62
N ALA A 260 -11.54 -19.59 13.68
CA ALA A 260 -12.47 -18.47 13.71
C ALA A 260 -11.75 -17.11 13.55
N VAL A 261 -12.40 -16.16 12.87
CA VAL A 261 -11.96 -14.77 12.77
C VAL A 261 -12.59 -13.96 13.90
N GLU A 262 -11.77 -13.37 14.74
CA GLU A 262 -12.22 -12.50 15.83
C GLU A 262 -12.51 -11.10 15.27
N ALA A 263 -13.79 -10.73 15.15
CA ALA A 263 -14.20 -9.48 14.50
C ALA A 263 -13.58 -8.21 15.11
N ASP A 264 -13.38 -8.17 16.44
CA ASP A 264 -12.76 -7.02 17.11
C ASP A 264 -11.24 -6.95 16.86
N ARG A 265 -10.57 -8.10 16.83
CA ARG A 265 -9.14 -8.21 16.48
C ARG A 265 -8.91 -7.85 15.01
N PHE A 266 -9.75 -8.35 14.09
CA PHE A 266 -9.74 -7.94 12.68
C PHE A 266 -9.88 -6.42 12.56
N ARG A 267 -10.82 -5.81 13.30
CA ARG A 267 -11.02 -4.36 13.28
C ARG A 267 -9.81 -3.60 13.78
N TRP A 268 -9.18 -4.08 14.85
CA TRP A 268 -7.94 -3.50 15.35
C TRP A 268 -6.87 -3.49 14.26
N TRP A 269 -6.67 -4.62 13.57
CA TRP A 269 -5.72 -4.73 12.47
C TRP A 269 -6.09 -3.90 11.24
N LEU A 270 -7.38 -3.72 10.95
CA LEU A 270 -7.85 -2.85 9.89
C LEU A 270 -7.53 -1.38 10.18
N VAL A 271 -7.73 -0.94 11.42
CA VAL A 271 -7.35 0.40 11.89
C VAL A 271 -5.83 0.56 11.86
N TYR A 272 -5.08 -0.43 12.36
CA TYR A 272 -3.63 -0.44 12.34
C TYR A 272 -3.09 -0.31 10.91
N ALA A 273 -3.56 -1.15 9.97
CA ALA A 273 -3.11 -1.14 8.57
C ALA A 273 -3.44 0.19 7.88
N THR A 274 -4.61 0.77 8.17
CA THR A 274 -5.00 2.08 7.63
C THR A 274 -4.07 3.18 8.15
N LEU A 275 -3.75 3.18 9.44
CA LEU A 275 -2.79 4.12 10.03
C LEU A 275 -1.37 3.90 9.51
N TRP A 276 -0.94 2.64 9.39
CA TRP A 276 0.35 2.25 8.86
C TRP A 276 0.57 2.83 7.47
N TRP A 277 -0.44 2.72 6.59
CA TRP A 277 -0.38 3.34 5.27
C TRP A 277 -0.29 4.87 5.34
N GLY A 278 -1.02 5.51 6.26
CA GLY A 278 -0.95 6.95 6.49
C GLY A 278 0.45 7.42 6.91
N ILE A 279 1.11 6.67 7.79
CA ILE A 279 2.49 6.94 8.23
C ILE A 279 3.50 6.64 7.12
N CYS A 280 3.28 5.61 6.30
CA CYS A 280 4.07 5.37 5.08
C CYS A 280 3.98 6.55 4.10
N CYS A 281 2.82 7.19 3.96
CA CYS A 281 2.71 8.43 3.18
C CYS A 281 3.61 9.54 3.77
N LEU A 282 3.58 9.76 5.08
CA LEU A 282 4.46 10.74 5.73
C LEU A 282 5.95 10.41 5.53
N GLN A 283 6.32 9.12 5.55
CA GLN A 283 7.67 8.67 5.25
C GLN A 283 8.09 9.01 3.81
N MET A 284 7.19 8.92 2.82
CA MET A 284 7.51 9.33 1.44
C MET A 284 7.87 10.82 1.35
N ALA A 285 7.15 11.67 2.09
CA ALA A 285 7.50 13.09 2.18
C ALA A 285 8.85 13.32 2.87
N ASP A 286 9.19 12.49 3.87
CA ASP A 286 10.47 12.58 4.58
C ASP A 286 11.66 12.12 3.74
N ILE A 287 11.52 11.02 3.00
CA ILE A 287 12.49 10.55 2.00
C ILE A 287 12.81 11.66 0.98
N TRP A 288 11.77 12.37 0.53
CA TRP A 288 11.94 13.51 -0.36
C TRP A 288 12.66 14.69 0.31
N ARG A 289 12.24 15.05 1.54
CA ARG A 289 12.81 16.18 2.30
C ARG A 289 14.28 15.99 2.64
N THR A 290 14.67 14.77 2.99
CA THR A 290 16.06 14.40 3.30
C THR A 290 16.93 14.27 2.05
N GLY A 291 16.31 14.22 0.86
CA GLY A 291 16.99 14.13 -0.42
C GLY A 291 17.46 12.72 -0.79
N LEU A 292 17.01 11.69 -0.05
CA LEU A 292 17.28 10.28 -0.36
C LEU A 292 16.69 9.87 -1.72
N ASP A 293 15.49 10.37 -2.03
CA ASP A 293 14.88 10.28 -3.36
C ASP A 293 14.15 11.59 -3.67
N LYS A 294 14.63 12.34 -4.66
CA LYS A 294 14.10 13.66 -5.03
C LYS A 294 12.96 13.60 -6.05
N GLY A 295 12.43 12.40 -6.34
CA GLY A 295 11.28 12.22 -7.23
C GLY A 295 10.06 13.02 -6.74
N LEU A 296 9.44 13.78 -7.66
CA LEU A 296 8.23 14.55 -7.37
C LEU A 296 7.09 13.64 -6.87
N GLU A 297 7.03 12.40 -7.36
CA GLU A 297 6.08 11.38 -6.93
C GLU A 297 6.11 11.12 -5.42
N ARG A 298 7.29 11.16 -4.78
CA ARG A 298 7.43 10.96 -3.32
C ARG A 298 6.73 12.07 -2.54
N ALA A 299 6.94 13.33 -2.95
CA ALA A 299 6.29 14.49 -2.34
C ALA A 299 4.76 14.43 -2.51
N VAL A 300 4.28 14.07 -3.71
CA VAL A 300 2.84 13.96 -4.01
C VAL A 300 2.20 12.80 -3.24
N ILE A 301 2.86 11.65 -3.11
CA ILE A 301 2.37 10.52 -2.30
C ILE A 301 2.23 10.93 -0.83
N GLY A 302 3.09 11.80 -0.31
CA GLY A 302 2.97 12.32 1.05
C GLY A 302 1.61 12.97 1.35
N ARG A 303 0.96 13.57 0.35
CA ARG A 303 -0.38 14.17 0.48
C ARG A 303 -1.50 13.12 0.57
N ARG A 304 -1.24 11.85 0.26
CA ARG A 304 -2.22 10.76 0.41
C ARG A 304 -2.52 10.41 1.87
N ALA A 305 -1.77 10.96 2.84
CA ALA A 305 -2.14 10.89 4.25
C ALA A 305 -3.55 11.44 4.55
N SER A 306 -4.08 12.34 3.72
CA SER A 306 -5.48 12.81 3.81
C SER A 306 -6.51 11.70 3.60
N GLU A 307 -6.25 10.76 2.69
CA GLU A 307 -7.10 9.58 2.44
C GLU A 307 -7.30 8.80 3.74
N THR A 308 -6.19 8.49 4.39
CA THR A 308 -6.19 7.67 5.61
C THR A 308 -6.81 8.38 6.80
N GLU A 309 -6.72 9.70 6.91
CA GLU A 309 -7.36 10.43 8.02
C GLU A 309 -8.88 10.32 7.95
N VAL A 310 -9.48 10.44 6.76
CA VAL A 310 -10.92 10.23 6.59
C VAL A 310 -11.29 8.77 6.84
N ASP A 311 -10.54 7.82 6.27
CA ASP A 311 -10.79 6.39 6.50
C ASP A 311 -10.75 6.02 8.00
N LEU A 312 -9.76 6.54 8.74
CA LEU A 312 -9.62 6.33 10.18
C LEU A 312 -10.80 6.91 10.97
N LEU A 313 -11.23 8.13 10.64
CA LEU A 313 -12.40 8.73 11.28
C LEU A 313 -13.67 7.92 11.01
N MET A 314 -13.89 7.44 9.79
CA MET A 314 -15.03 6.57 9.46
C MET A 314 -14.99 5.23 10.23
N LEU A 315 -13.80 4.68 10.48
CA LEU A 315 -13.64 3.46 11.26
C LEU A 315 -13.88 3.68 12.77
N LEU A 316 -13.51 4.86 13.28
CA LEU A 316 -13.47 5.16 14.72
C LEU A 316 -14.69 5.94 15.23
N GLU A 317 -15.42 6.68 14.40
CA GLU A 317 -16.50 7.57 14.84
C GLU A 317 -17.61 6.85 15.62
N LYS A 318 -17.83 5.56 15.32
CA LYS A 318 -18.80 4.72 16.01
C LYS A 318 -18.45 4.44 17.48
N PHE A 319 -17.25 4.82 17.93
CA PHE A 319 -16.83 4.74 19.33
C PHE A 319 -16.99 6.08 20.07
N ALA A 320 -17.33 7.17 19.39
CA ALA A 320 -17.63 8.46 20.04
C ALA A 320 -19.01 8.42 20.75
N PRO A 321 -19.27 9.26 21.77
CA PRO A 321 -20.64 9.45 22.30
C PRO A 321 -21.63 9.84 21.20
N VAL A 322 -22.92 9.51 21.36
CA VAL A 322 -23.94 9.74 20.32
C VAL A 322 -24.05 11.23 19.97
N GLU A 323 -23.88 12.10 20.96
CA GLU A 323 -23.94 13.55 20.85
C GLU A 323 -22.86 14.10 19.89
N GLU A 324 -21.67 13.48 19.89
CA GLU A 324 -20.53 13.85 19.04
C GLU A 324 -20.66 13.34 17.60
N ARG A 325 -21.59 12.42 17.32
CA ARG A 325 -21.78 11.83 15.98
C ARG A 325 -22.71 12.65 15.07
N SER A 326 -23.08 13.85 15.51
CA SER A 326 -23.94 14.76 14.76
C SER A 326 -23.33 15.13 13.40
N ARG A 327 -24.20 15.47 12.43
CA ARG A 327 -23.77 16.00 11.13
C ARG A 327 -23.07 17.35 11.31
N ILE A 328 -22.13 17.61 10.42
CA ILE A 328 -21.30 18.81 10.38
C ILE A 328 -21.68 19.68 9.17
N SER A 329 -21.40 20.98 9.27
CA SER A 329 -21.45 21.90 8.14
C SER A 329 -20.07 22.05 7.52
N ILE A 330 -20.04 22.15 6.19
CA ILE A 330 -18.84 22.45 5.40
C ILE A 330 -19.12 23.73 4.61
N GLU A 331 -18.24 24.70 4.73
CA GLU A 331 -18.27 25.94 3.96
C GLU A 331 -17.72 25.70 2.55
N ASN A 332 -18.28 26.41 1.57
CA ASN A 332 -17.85 26.31 0.18
C ASN A 332 -16.45 26.93 -0.04
N PHE A 333 -15.77 26.51 -1.12
CA PHE A 333 -14.56 27.17 -1.58
C PHE A 333 -14.85 28.62 -2.01
N THR A 334 -13.90 29.51 -1.76
CA THR A 334 -13.98 30.89 -2.25
C THR A 334 -13.62 30.92 -3.72
N GLU A 335 -14.39 31.62 -4.55
CA GLU A 335 -14.02 31.85 -5.94
C GLU A 335 -12.75 32.73 -6.03
N ALA A 336 -11.83 32.35 -6.91
CA ALA A 336 -10.65 33.16 -7.17
C ALA A 336 -11.03 34.49 -7.82
N ASN A 337 -10.40 35.59 -7.40
CA ASN A 337 -10.50 36.86 -8.10
C ASN A 337 -9.83 36.75 -9.48
N ARG A 338 -10.57 37.08 -10.54
CA ARG A 338 -10.13 37.02 -11.95
C ARG A 338 -10.06 38.39 -12.62
N HIS A 339 -9.86 39.45 -11.83
CA HIS A 339 -9.77 40.82 -12.31
C HIS A 339 -8.39 41.42 -12.00
N GLY A 340 -7.79 42.08 -12.99
CA GLY A 340 -6.50 42.77 -12.85
C GLY A 340 -5.30 41.87 -13.17
N GLU A 341 -4.30 41.86 -12.28
CA GLU A 341 -3.15 40.96 -12.39
C GLU A 341 -3.58 39.51 -12.13
N PRO A 342 -3.00 38.51 -12.84
CA PRO A 342 -3.36 37.10 -12.63
C PRO A 342 -3.14 36.66 -11.18
N SER A 343 -4.18 36.09 -10.59
CA SER A 343 -4.11 35.51 -9.25
C SER A 343 -3.22 34.25 -9.22
N THR A 344 -2.81 33.81 -8.03
CA THR A 344 -2.10 32.53 -7.84
C THR A 344 -2.87 31.36 -8.45
N THR A 345 -4.20 31.36 -8.34
CA THR A 345 -5.07 30.33 -8.92
C THR A 345 -4.96 30.33 -10.45
N GLU A 346 -5.05 31.51 -11.07
CA GLU A 346 -4.94 31.65 -12.54
C GLU A 346 -3.55 31.27 -13.06
N MET A 347 -2.49 31.57 -12.31
CA MET A 347 -1.13 31.14 -12.65
C MET A 347 -0.99 29.60 -12.63
N LEU A 348 -1.55 28.93 -11.62
CA LEU A 348 -1.55 27.47 -11.53
C LEU A 348 -2.41 26.82 -12.63
N GLU A 349 -3.53 27.45 -13.01
CA GLU A 349 -4.37 27.04 -14.15
C GLU A 349 -3.63 27.15 -15.48
N ALA A 350 -2.92 28.25 -15.71
CA ALA A 350 -2.13 28.45 -16.92
C ALA A 350 -1.03 27.39 -17.05
N LEU A 351 -0.29 27.11 -15.96
CA LEU A 351 0.73 26.06 -15.92
C LEU A 351 0.12 24.67 -16.18
N SER A 352 -1.00 24.35 -15.52
CA SER A 352 -1.67 23.06 -15.71
C SER A 352 -2.15 22.89 -17.15
N SER A 353 -2.74 23.94 -17.73
CA SER A 353 -3.24 23.91 -19.11
C SER A 353 -2.09 23.65 -20.08
N TRP A 354 -1.00 24.42 -19.98
CA TRP A 354 0.18 24.23 -20.83
C TRP A 354 0.81 22.83 -20.69
N ILE A 355 0.90 22.29 -19.48
CA ILE A 355 1.42 20.93 -19.31
C ILE A 355 0.50 19.90 -19.97
N ASP A 356 -0.82 20.04 -19.84
CA ASP A 356 -1.77 19.07 -20.40
C ASP A 356 -1.91 19.17 -21.93
N SER A 357 -1.81 20.37 -22.51
CA SER A 357 -1.92 20.58 -23.97
C SER A 357 -0.61 20.44 -24.72
N ASP A 358 0.50 20.94 -24.18
CA ASP A 358 1.75 21.10 -24.93
C ASP A 358 2.85 20.13 -24.49
N VAL A 359 2.90 19.79 -23.20
CA VAL A 359 3.99 18.93 -22.66
C VAL A 359 3.60 17.45 -22.70
N LYS A 360 2.51 17.09 -22.03
CA LYS A 360 2.11 15.70 -21.80
C LYS A 360 1.78 14.93 -23.08
N PRO A 361 1.12 15.50 -24.11
CA PRO A 361 0.86 14.77 -25.36
C PRO A 361 2.13 14.40 -26.11
N ASN A 362 3.18 15.22 -25.99
CA ASN A 362 4.48 15.03 -26.62
C ASN A 362 5.48 14.23 -25.75
N ALA A 363 5.13 13.92 -24.50
CA ALA A 363 5.95 13.13 -23.59
C ALA A 363 5.70 11.62 -23.72
N HIS A 364 6.73 10.83 -23.46
CA HIS A 364 6.70 9.37 -23.51
C HIS A 364 7.23 8.74 -22.22
N GLY A 365 6.84 7.49 -21.95
CA GLY A 365 7.37 6.72 -20.82
C GLY A 365 7.27 7.45 -19.47
N ARG A 366 8.40 7.54 -18.76
CA ARG A 366 8.50 8.18 -17.44
C ARG A 366 8.08 9.65 -17.49
N ASP A 367 8.45 10.41 -18.52
CA ASP A 367 8.16 11.85 -18.56
C ASP A 367 6.66 12.12 -18.68
N ARG A 368 5.94 11.28 -19.43
CA ARG A 368 4.46 11.35 -19.52
C ARG A 368 3.79 11.06 -18.18
N PHE A 369 4.34 10.09 -17.44
CA PHE A 369 3.90 9.79 -16.08
C PHE A 369 4.18 10.99 -15.15
N MET A 370 5.40 11.54 -15.18
CA MET A 370 5.77 12.70 -14.37
C MET A 370 4.93 13.94 -14.69
N ALA A 371 4.57 14.17 -15.95
CA ALA A 371 3.64 15.24 -16.32
C ALA A 371 2.26 15.04 -15.66
N SER A 372 1.79 13.80 -15.57
CA SER A 372 0.53 13.48 -14.86
C SER A 372 0.64 13.70 -13.35
N VAL A 373 1.79 13.35 -12.75
CA VAL A 373 2.08 13.64 -11.34
C VAL A 373 2.13 15.14 -11.07
N ALA A 374 2.76 15.91 -11.96
CA ALA A 374 2.84 17.37 -11.87
C ALA A 374 1.47 18.04 -11.98
N LEU A 375 0.63 17.62 -12.93
CA LEU A 375 -0.77 18.09 -13.03
C LEU A 375 -1.57 17.82 -11.76
N ASN A 376 -1.37 16.65 -11.13
CA ASN A 376 -2.02 16.34 -9.86
C ASN A 376 -1.55 17.30 -8.75
N ALA A 377 -0.24 17.52 -8.62
CA ALA A 377 0.34 18.44 -7.64
C ALA A 377 -0.17 19.89 -7.83
N LEU A 378 -0.20 20.39 -9.06
CA LEU A 378 -0.73 21.73 -9.38
C LEU A 378 -2.22 21.83 -9.02
N GLY A 379 -3.00 20.78 -9.28
CA GLY A 379 -4.38 20.72 -8.85
C GLY A 379 -4.56 20.81 -7.34
N MET A 380 -3.70 20.16 -6.55
CA MET A 380 -3.71 20.26 -5.08
C MET A 380 -3.41 21.69 -4.64
N LEU A 381 -2.34 22.29 -5.16
CA LEU A 381 -1.93 23.66 -4.82
C LEU A 381 -2.99 24.69 -5.20
N ARG A 382 -3.70 24.48 -6.31
CA ARG A 382 -4.80 25.36 -6.73
C ARG A 382 -5.93 25.35 -5.70
N ARG A 383 -6.41 24.16 -5.32
CA ARG A 383 -7.47 24.01 -4.30
C ARG A 383 -7.04 24.52 -2.93
N GLU A 384 -5.77 24.37 -2.58
CA GLU A 384 -5.20 24.90 -1.34
C GLU A 384 -5.11 26.44 -1.36
N SER A 385 -4.86 27.05 -2.52
CA SER A 385 -4.87 28.51 -2.67
C SER A 385 -6.26 29.12 -2.47
N GLU A 386 -7.32 28.40 -2.82
CA GLU A 386 -8.72 28.82 -2.61
C GLU A 386 -9.13 28.72 -1.13
N ARG A 387 -8.45 27.84 -0.37
CA ARG A 387 -8.65 27.68 1.07
C ARG A 387 -7.41 27.09 1.77
N PRO A 388 -6.56 27.93 2.38
CA PRO A 388 -5.44 27.45 3.19
C PRO A 388 -5.93 26.67 4.41
N ILE A 389 -5.32 25.52 4.69
CA ILE A 389 -5.66 24.67 5.84
C ILE A 389 -4.43 24.55 6.74
N ALA A 390 -4.61 24.82 8.04
CA ALA A 390 -3.62 24.44 9.05
C ALA A 390 -3.81 22.95 9.37
N ILE A 391 -2.97 22.10 8.76
CA ILE A 391 -3.09 20.64 8.82
C ILE A 391 -2.33 20.06 10.03
N GLN A 392 -1.43 20.84 10.62
CA GLN A 392 -0.57 20.46 11.75
C GLN A 392 -1.14 21.03 13.05
N ASP A 393 -1.36 20.17 14.05
CA ASP A 393 -1.72 20.59 15.40
C ASP A 393 -1.02 19.66 16.40
N LYS A 394 0.23 20.01 16.73
CA LYS A 394 1.06 19.23 17.66
C LYS A 394 0.50 19.25 19.08
N SER A 395 -0.03 20.38 19.52
CA SER A 395 -0.64 20.52 20.84
C SER A 395 -1.81 19.56 21.01
N LEU A 396 -2.76 19.57 20.06
CA LEU A 396 -3.90 18.64 20.08
C LEU A 396 -3.44 17.18 19.93
N SER A 397 -2.44 16.91 19.10
CA SER A 397 -1.89 15.56 18.94
C SER A 397 -1.31 15.03 20.25
N ASP A 398 -0.59 15.86 21.02
CA ASP A 398 -0.05 15.49 22.32
C ASP A 398 -1.14 15.28 23.38
N GLU A 399 -2.17 16.14 23.41
CA GLU A 399 -3.35 15.97 24.26
C GLU A 399 -4.08 14.64 23.95
N LEU A 400 -4.15 14.24 22.68
CA LEU A 400 -4.77 12.98 22.25
C LEU A 400 -3.91 11.76 22.60
N LEU A 401 -2.60 11.81 22.35
CA LEU A 401 -1.66 10.73 22.69
C LEU A 401 -1.60 10.45 24.20
N THR A 402 -1.75 11.50 25.02
CA THR A 402 -1.76 11.38 26.48
C THR A 402 -3.13 11.01 27.06
N GLY A 403 -4.19 11.00 26.22
CA GLY A 403 -5.57 10.75 26.65
C GLY A 403 -6.23 11.93 27.37
N GLN A 404 -5.63 13.12 27.38
CA GLN A 404 -6.26 14.34 27.89
C GLN A 404 -7.48 14.75 27.05
N LYS A 405 -7.42 14.49 25.74
CA LYS A 405 -8.57 14.57 24.82
C LYS A 405 -8.83 13.21 24.19
N SER A 406 -10.09 12.98 23.82
CA SER A 406 -10.55 11.74 23.22
C SER A 406 -11.78 11.99 22.35
N LEU A 407 -12.34 10.95 21.73
CA LEU A 407 -13.61 11.04 21.02
C LEU A 407 -14.79 11.51 21.89
N SER A 408 -14.64 11.54 23.21
CA SER A 408 -15.64 12.08 24.15
C SER A 408 -15.45 13.56 24.46
N THR A 409 -14.40 14.21 23.93
CA THR A 409 -14.18 15.64 24.09
C THR A 409 -15.19 16.44 23.27
N PRO A 410 -16.01 17.32 23.88
CA PRO A 410 -17.07 18.02 23.17
C PRO A 410 -16.59 18.80 21.94
N GLY A 411 -17.24 18.56 20.80
CA GLY A 411 -16.97 19.19 19.50
C GLY A 411 -15.69 18.74 18.82
N LEU A 412 -14.90 17.84 19.40
CA LEU A 412 -13.63 17.41 18.81
C LEU A 412 -13.87 16.60 17.54
N LEU A 413 -14.81 15.66 17.56
CA LEU A 413 -15.07 14.80 16.39
C LEU A 413 -15.55 15.65 15.21
N ALA A 414 -16.43 16.61 15.45
CA ALA A 414 -16.91 17.55 14.43
C ALA A 414 -15.76 18.35 13.80
N ARG A 415 -14.84 18.88 14.64
CA ARG A 415 -13.64 19.59 14.17
C ARG A 415 -12.74 18.71 13.30
N LEU A 416 -12.45 17.48 13.75
CA LEU A 416 -11.60 16.55 13.02
C LEU A 416 -12.22 16.16 11.67
N LYS A 417 -13.53 15.84 11.63
CA LYS A 417 -14.26 15.54 10.40
C LYS A 417 -14.19 16.68 9.39
N GLN A 418 -14.45 17.92 9.83
CA GLN A 418 -14.36 19.10 8.97
C GLN A 418 -12.95 19.25 8.39
N GLN A 419 -11.92 19.24 9.24
CA GLN A 419 -10.53 19.42 8.80
C GLN A 419 -10.08 18.31 7.83
N SER A 420 -10.37 17.05 8.13
CA SER A 420 -9.99 15.92 7.29
C SER A 420 -10.75 15.89 5.97
N LEU A 421 -12.04 16.26 5.93
CA LEU A 421 -12.79 16.38 4.68
C LEU A 421 -12.22 17.48 3.79
N TYR A 422 -11.97 18.67 4.32
CA TYR A 422 -11.36 19.74 3.53
C TYR A 422 -10.00 19.32 2.97
N LYS A 423 -9.15 18.73 3.82
CA LYS A 423 -7.85 18.24 3.41
C LYS A 423 -7.98 17.21 2.28
N LEU A 424 -8.93 16.26 2.40
CA LEU A 424 -9.17 15.26 1.37
C LEU A 424 -9.72 15.86 0.06
N MET A 425 -10.61 16.86 0.13
CA MET A 425 -11.11 17.58 -1.06
C MET A 425 -9.96 18.30 -1.80
N VAL A 426 -9.01 18.87 -1.06
CA VAL A 426 -7.81 19.51 -1.63
C VAL A 426 -6.87 18.46 -2.22
N ASP A 427 -6.56 17.41 -1.48
CA ASP A 427 -5.53 16.45 -1.86
C ASP A 427 -6.01 15.45 -2.90
N GLN A 428 -7.14 14.78 -2.64
CA GLN A 428 -7.62 13.64 -3.41
C GLN A 428 -9.14 13.73 -3.63
N PRO A 429 -9.64 14.69 -4.44
CA PRO A 429 -11.07 14.93 -4.65
C PRO A 429 -11.82 13.76 -5.31
N LYS A 430 -11.09 12.75 -5.80
CA LYS A 430 -11.65 11.54 -6.43
C LYS A 430 -11.53 10.30 -5.55
N TYR A 431 -11.01 10.43 -4.32
CA TYR A 431 -10.90 9.30 -3.42
C TYR A 431 -12.29 8.82 -3.00
N SER A 432 -12.51 7.50 -2.98
CA SER A 432 -13.82 6.90 -2.77
C SER A 432 -14.44 7.24 -1.41
N ALA A 433 -13.62 7.41 -0.37
CA ALA A 433 -14.12 7.79 0.95
C ALA A 433 -14.74 9.18 0.96
N LEU A 434 -14.32 10.09 0.08
CA LEU A 434 -14.78 11.48 0.12
C LEU A 434 -16.29 11.56 -0.07
N ALA A 435 -16.80 10.97 -1.15
CA ALA A 435 -18.24 10.97 -1.43
C ALA A 435 -19.04 10.28 -0.32
N LYS A 436 -18.50 9.16 0.21
CA LYS A 436 -19.16 8.40 1.28
C LYS A 436 -19.20 9.15 2.60
N ALA A 437 -18.10 9.78 2.99
CA ALA A 437 -18.02 10.60 4.18
C ALA A 437 -18.89 11.86 4.05
N MET A 438 -19.00 12.46 2.86
CA MET A 438 -19.94 13.56 2.63
C MET A 438 -21.40 13.14 2.81
N GLU A 439 -21.81 11.97 2.28
CA GLU A 439 -23.17 11.43 2.47
C GLU A 439 -23.49 11.17 3.96
N GLN A 440 -22.50 10.71 4.72
CA GLN A 440 -22.66 10.34 6.12
C GLN A 440 -22.61 11.55 7.07
N TRP A 441 -21.67 12.47 6.84
CA TRP A 441 -21.33 13.51 7.80
C TRP A 441 -21.99 14.86 7.52
N ILE A 442 -22.55 15.08 6.33
CA ILE A 442 -23.24 16.32 5.92
C ILE A 442 -24.70 15.99 5.65
#